data_AF-U2KHI6-F1
#
_entry.id   AF-U2KHI6-F1
#
_cell.length_a   1.000
_cell.length_b   1.000
_cell.length_c   1.000
_cell.angle_alpha   90.00
_cell.angle_beta   90.00
_cell.angle_gamma   90.00
#
_symmetry.space_group_name_H-M   'P 1'
#
loop_
_entity.id
_entity.type
_entity.pdbx_description
1 polymer ?
#
loop_
_entity_poly.entity_id
_entity_poly.type
_entity_poly.pdbx_seq_one_letter_code
_entity_poly.pdbx_strand_id
1 'polypeptide(L)' 'MRIERVYNNNVVQVTDKHQEEIIMGRGLGFQKKPGDDVDLEKIEKRFVLQETDQDMVGELSRVYQDLSSQELNLVLAIYY' A
#
# COMPACT_ATOMS: atom_id res chain seq x y z
N MET A 1 7.44 -5.90 10.89
CA MET A 1 6.95 -5.30 9.64
C MET A 1 7.86 -4.14 9.19
N ARG A 2 8.61 -4.35 8.11
CA ARG A 2 9.57 -3.38 7.56
C ARG A 2 9.21 -3.07 6.10
N ILE A 3 9.45 -1.83 5.68
CA ILE A 3 9.18 -1.39 4.31
C ILE A 3 10.17 -2.04 3.35
N GLU A 4 9.67 -2.78 2.37
CA GLU A 4 10.44 -3.29 1.23
C GLU A 4 10.42 -2.28 0.07
N ARG A 5 9.27 -1.63 -0.15
CA ARG A 5 9.07 -0.67 -1.24
C ARG A 5 8.10 0.42 -0.84
N VAL A 6 8.36 1.66 -1.25
CA VAL A 6 7.42 2.77 -1.11
C VAL A 6 6.83 3.06 -2.49
N TYR A 7 5.51 2.97 -2.63
CA TYR A 7 4.83 3.25 -3.90
C TYR A 7 4.41 4.71 -3.99
N ASN A 8 3.90 5.27 -2.89
CA ASN A 8 3.58 6.70 -2.77
C ASN A 8 3.49 7.10 -1.28
N ASN A 9 3.08 8.34 -1.00
CA ASN A 9 2.97 8.86 0.37
C ASN A 9 2.03 8.06 1.29
N ASN A 10 1.12 7.26 0.75
CA ASN A 10 0.10 6.53 1.51
C ASN A 10 0.19 5.01 1.37
N VAL A 11 1.00 4.50 0.43
CA VAL A 11 1.04 3.08 0.08
C VAL A 11 2.47 2.58 0.09
N VAL A 12 2.71 1.52 0.87
CA VAL A 12 4.01 0.86 0.97
C VAL A 12 3.83 -0.66 0.89
N GLN A 13 4.85 -1.34 0.39
CA GLN A 13 5.03 -2.77 0.51
C GLN A 13 5.86 -3.07 1.75
N VAL A 14 5.47 -4.10 2.48
CA VAL A 14 6.21 -4.61 3.61
C VAL A 14 6.33 -6.11 3.53
N THR A 15 7.31 -6.64 4.24
CA THR A 15 7.34 -8.06 4.58
C THR A 15 7.09 -8.23 6.07
N ASP A 16 6.13 -9.09 6.42
CA ASP A 16 5.87 -9.53 7.78
C ASP A 16 5.83 -11.06 7.82
N LYS A 17 6.64 -11.68 8.69
CA LYS A 17 6.71 -13.15 8.85
C LYS A 17 6.87 -13.95 7.53
N HIS A 18 7.69 -13.45 6.60
CA HIS A 18 7.91 -14.02 5.25
C HIS A 18 6.73 -13.91 4.29
N GLN A 19 5.71 -13.13 4.63
CA GLN A 19 4.60 -12.81 3.75
C GLN A 19 4.70 -11.36 3.28
N GLU A 20 4.53 -11.15 1.98
CA GLU A 20 4.47 -9.81 1.41
C GLU A 20 3.08 -9.21 1.64
N GLU A 21 3.05 -7.94 2.02
CA GLU A 21 1.81 -7.21 2.26
C GLU A 21 1.89 -5.80 1.65
N ILE A 22 0.77 -5.32 1.11
CA ILE A 22 0.57 -3.93 0.75
C ILE A 22 -0.19 -3.25 1.88
N ILE A 23 0.41 -2.21 2.43
CA ILE A 23 -0.15 -1.43 3.53
C ILE A 23 -0.53 -0.05 3.01
N MET A 24 -1.74 0.37 3.32
CA MET A 24 -2.27 1.69 2.97
C MET A 24 -2.62 2.47 4.23
N GLY A 25 -2.31 3.75 4.22
CA GLY A 25 -2.55 4.64 5.34
C GLY A 25 -2.13 6.07 5.05
N ARG A 26 -2.89 7.06 5.51
CA ARG A 26 -2.55 8.47 5.29
C ARG A 26 -1.14 8.81 5.79
N GLY A 27 -0.27 9.24 4.87
CA GLY A 27 1.10 9.68 5.15
C GLY A 27 2.06 8.55 5.54
N LEU A 28 1.67 7.27 5.35
CA LEU A 28 2.44 6.12 5.79
C LEU A 28 3.76 5.92 5.02
N GLY A 29 3.83 6.34 3.76
CA GLY A 29 5.04 6.37 2.94
C GLY A 29 5.76 7.73 2.91
N PHE A 30 5.20 8.76 3.56
CA PHE A 30 5.79 10.10 3.53
C PHE A 30 7.13 10.14 4.25
N GLN A 31 8.19 10.53 3.53
CA GLN A 31 9.58 10.54 4.00
C GLN A 31 10.11 9.17 4.46
N LYS A 32 9.46 8.08 4.08
CA LYS A 32 9.93 6.72 4.34
C LYS A 32 10.74 6.18 3.17
N LYS A 33 11.61 5.22 3.47
CA LYS A 33 12.43 4.50 2.48
C LYS A 33 12.43 2.99 2.77
N PRO A 34 12.79 2.15 1.78
CA PRO A 34 13.05 0.74 2.02
C PRO A 34 14.01 0.56 3.20
N GLY A 35 13.67 -0.36 4.09
CA GLY A 35 14.38 -0.62 5.34
C GLY A 35 13.82 0.11 6.56
N ASP A 36 12.97 1.12 6.41
CA ASP A 36 12.34 1.80 7.55
C ASP A 36 11.20 0.96 8.14
N ASP A 37 10.92 1.18 9.44
CA ASP A 37 9.75 0.60 10.09
C ASP A 37 8.47 1.37 9.73
N VAL A 38 7.38 0.60 9.59
CA VAL A 38 6.03 1.14 9.38
C VAL A 38 5.43 1.60 10.71
N ASP A 39 4.82 2.77 10.65
CA ASP A 39 4.00 3.30 11.73
C ASP A 39 2.65 2.58 11.74
N LEU A 40 2.46 1.67 12.70
CA LEU A 40 1.28 0.81 12.78
C LEU A 40 -0.01 1.60 13.05
N GLU A 41 0.08 2.77 13.70
CA GLU A 41 -1.09 3.60 14.01
C GLU A 41 -1.68 4.28 12.78
N LYS A 42 -0.88 4.41 11.72
CA LYS A 42 -1.31 5.00 10.45
C LYS A 42 -1.90 3.99 9.48
N ILE A 43 -1.91 2.70 9.83
CA ILE A 43 -2.44 1.65 8.95
C ILE A 43 -3.96 1.73 8.90
N GLU A 44 -4.50 1.97 7.72
CA GLU A 44 -5.94 1.98 7.46
C GLU A 44 -6.40 0.69 6.75
N LYS A 45 -5.60 0.17 5.82
CA LYS A 45 -5.86 -1.10 5.13
C LYS A 45 -4.59 -1.93 4.95
N ARG A 46 -4.77 -3.25 4.96
CA ARG A 46 -3.73 -4.26 4.76
C ARG A 46 -4.20 -5.27 3.73
N PHE A 47 -3.38 -5.53 2.73
CA PHE A 47 -3.61 -6.53 1.72
C PHE A 47 -2.46 -7.52 1.76
N VAL A 48 -2.80 -8.79 1.95
CA VAL A 48 -1.83 -9.88 1.98
C VAL A 48 -1.65 -10.39 0.56
N LEU A 49 -0.42 -10.42 0.06
CA LEU A 49 -0.11 -11.06 -1.22
C LEU A 49 -0.02 -12.57 -1.00
N GLN A 50 -1.03 -13.32 -1.46
CA GLN A 50 -0.92 -14.77 -1.61
C GLN A 50 -0.48 -15.10 -3.04
N GLU A 51 0.12 -16.27 -3.28
CA GLU A 51 0.62 -16.65 -4.61
C GLU A 51 -0.49 -16.69 -5.68
N THR A 52 -1.75 -16.90 -5.29
CA THR A 52 -2.95 -16.78 -6.15
C THR A 52 -3.38 -15.34 -6.43
N ASP A 53 -2.88 -14.35 -5.68
CA ASP A 53 -3.24 -12.92 -5.79
C ASP A 53 -2.24 -12.12 -6.63
N GLN A 54 -1.24 -12.76 -7.26
CA GLN A 54 -0.30 -12.06 -8.14
C GLN A 54 -1.02 -11.32 -9.28
N ASP A 55 -2.12 -11.89 -9.79
CA ASP A 55 -2.97 -11.25 -10.79
C ASP A 55 -3.72 -10.05 -10.20
N MET A 56 -4.24 -10.18 -8.96
CA MET A 56 -5.01 -9.13 -8.29
C MET A 56 -4.15 -7.94 -7.90
N VAL A 57 -2.91 -8.16 -7.43
CA VAL A 57 -1.98 -7.06 -7.13
C VAL A 57 -1.37 -6.46 -8.39
N GLY A 58 -1.17 -7.25 -9.45
CA GLY A 58 -0.85 -6.72 -10.77
C GLY A 58 -1.94 -5.79 -11.32
N GLU A 59 -3.20 -6.18 -11.18
CA GLU A 59 -4.36 -5.44 -11.66
C GLU A 59 -4.63 -4.18 -10.82
N LEU A 60 -4.58 -4.29 -9.50
CA LEU A 60 -4.63 -3.14 -8.59
C LEU A 60 -3.45 -2.20 -8.87
N SER A 61 -2.23 -2.70 -9.02
CA SER A 61 -1.06 -1.85 -9.28
C SER A 61 -1.13 -1.13 -10.62
N ARG A 62 -1.79 -1.70 -11.65
CA ARG A 62 -2.07 -0.99 -12.91
C ARG A 62 -3.11 0.11 -12.71
N VAL A 63 -4.23 -0.23 -12.07
CA VAL A 63 -5.31 0.72 -11.76
C VAL A 63 -4.78 1.86 -10.88
N TYR A 64 -3.93 1.59 -9.89
CA TYR A 64 -3.31 2.61 -9.02
C TYR A 64 -2.23 3.45 -9.72
N GLN A 65 -1.57 2.92 -10.76
CA GLN A 65 -0.61 3.69 -11.57
C GLN A 65 -1.31 4.61 -12.57
N ASP A 66 -2.46 4.20 -13.09
CA ASP A 66 -3.24 5.00 -14.05
C ASP A 66 -4.11 6.06 -13.35
N LEU A 67 -4.46 5.87 -12.08
CA LEU A 67 -5.26 6.83 -11.32
C LEU A 67 -4.40 7.97 -10.76
N SER A 68 -4.79 9.20 -11.08
CA SER A 68 -4.24 10.39 -10.44
C SER A 68 -4.60 10.42 -8.94
N SER A 69 -3.81 11.14 -8.16
CA SER A 69 -4.06 11.30 -6.72
C SER A 69 -5.45 11.87 -6.39
N GLN A 70 -6.06 12.59 -7.33
CA GLN A 70 -7.41 13.16 -7.20
C GLN A 70 -8.49 12.08 -7.36
N GLU A 71 -8.33 11.17 -8.32
CA GLU A 71 -9.28 10.08 -8.58
C GLU A 71 -9.25 9.04 -7.47
N LEU A 72 -8.06 8.75 -6.91
CA LEU A 72 -7.93 7.88 -5.74
C LEU A 72 -8.68 8.41 -4.51
N ASN A 73 -8.62 9.72 -4.27
CA ASN A 73 -9.36 10.35 -3.18
C ASN A 73 -10.89 10.25 -3.37
N LEU A 74 -11.37 10.35 -4.61
CA LEU A 74 -12.78 10.18 -4.96
C LEU A 74 -13.28 8.77 -4.68
N VAL A 75 -12.52 7.73 -5.07
CA VAL A 75 -12.88 6.33 -4.80
C VAL A 75 -12.95 6.07 -3.29
N LEU A 76 -12.00 6.59 -2.52
CA LEU A 76 -11.99 6.43 -1.06
C LEU A 76 -13.13 7.19 -0.37
N ALA A 77 -13.56 8.32 -0.93
CA ALA A 77 -14.66 9.12 -0.39
C ALA A 77 -16.04 8.48 -0.57
N ILE A 78 -16.21 7.49 -1.46
CA ILE A 78 -17.48 6.76 -1.64
C ILE A 78 -17.70 5.72 -0.52
N TYR A 79 -16.63 5.31 0.17
CA TYR A 79 -16.68 4.31 1.25
C TYR A 79 -16.82 4.90 2.66
N TYR A 80 -16.97 6.22 2.78
CA TYR A 80 -17.24 6.96 4.03
C TYR A 80 -18.47 7.83 3.87
#